data_AF-A0A7C7VWV8-F1
#
_entry.id   AF-A0A7C7VWV8-F1
#
_cell.length_a   1.000
_cell.length_b   1.000
_cell.length_c   1.000
_cell.angle_alpha   90.00
_cell.angle_beta   90.00
_cell.angle_gamma   90.00
#
_symmetry.space_group_name_H-M   'P 1'
#
loop_
_entity.id
_entity.type
_entity.pdbx_description
1 polymer ?
#
loop_
_entity_poly.entity_id
_entity_poly.type
_entity_poly.pdbx_seq_one_letter_code
_entity_poly.pdbx_strand_id
1 'polypeptide(L)'
;MRAVVSAPAPDLHDLYGYLHYHLGWADEQLRPTHTPAGKRIRPVFCLLTCEACGGDWRQALPAASAVEFLHNFSLIHDDIEDQDATRRGRPTVWALWGVP
;
A
#
# COMPACT_ATOMS: atom_id res chain seq x y z
N MET A 1 -8.35 -5.53 1.11
CA MET A 1 -7.01 -4.93 1.33
C MET A 1 -6.67 -4.70 2.80
N ARG A 2 -7.38 -3.85 3.58
CA ARG A 2 -7.05 -3.66 5.01
C ARG A 2 -6.98 -4.96 5.83
N ALA A 3 -7.91 -5.88 5.59
CA ALA A 3 -7.89 -7.21 6.22
C ALA A 3 -6.63 -8.05 5.92
N VAL A 4 -5.91 -7.76 4.84
CA VAL A 4 -4.67 -8.47 4.46
C VAL A 4 -3.45 -7.84 5.16
N VAL A 5 -3.54 -6.59 5.61
CA VAL A 5 -2.43 -5.83 6.20
C VAL A 5 -2.66 -5.60 7.70
N SER A 6 -2.86 -6.67 8.45
CA SER A 6 -2.86 -6.61 9.92
C SER A 6 -1.53 -7.13 10.43
N ALA A 7 -0.91 -6.43 11.39
CA ALA A 7 0.38 -6.83 11.96
C ALA A 7 0.20 -8.21 12.64
N PRO A 8 0.87 -9.27 12.16
CA PRO A 8 0.65 -10.61 12.68
C PRO A 8 1.45 -10.89 13.96
N ALA A 9 2.46 -10.05 14.25
CA ALA A 9 3.34 -10.20 15.40
C ALA A 9 3.89 -8.83 15.88
N PRO A 10 4.28 -8.68 17.15
CA PRO A 10 4.71 -7.40 17.74
C PRO A 10 6.00 -6.84 17.14
N ASP A 11 6.92 -7.70 16.70
CA ASP A 11 8.20 -7.36 16.06
C ASP A 11 8.02 -6.72 14.67
N LEU A 12 6.87 -6.93 14.04
CA LEU A 12 6.53 -6.35 12.73
C LEU A 12 5.68 -5.08 12.86
N HIS A 13 5.46 -4.58 14.09
CA HIS A 13 4.58 -3.44 14.33
C HIS A 13 4.99 -2.21 13.50
N ASP A 14 6.27 -1.84 13.55
CA ASP A 14 6.78 -0.66 12.85
C ASP A 14 6.72 -0.83 11.34
N LEU A 15 7.09 -2.02 10.82
CA LEU A 15 7.01 -2.31 9.39
C LEU A 15 5.58 -2.16 8.85
N TYR A 16 4.60 -2.70 9.57
CA TYR A 16 3.19 -2.55 9.19
C TYR A 16 2.70 -1.12 9.39
N GLY A 17 3.22 -0.40 10.39
CA GLY A 17 2.99 1.02 10.60
C GLY A 17 3.46 1.86 9.40
N TYR A 18 4.68 1.64 8.91
CA TYR A 18 5.22 2.32 7.73
C TYR A 18 4.40 2.03 6.47
N LEU A 19 3.98 0.76 6.30
CA LEU A 19 3.09 0.38 5.21
C LEU A 19 1.72 1.07 5.32
N HIS A 20 1.14 1.15 6.51
CA HIS A 20 -0.11 1.88 6.74
C HIS A 20 0.05 3.37 6.47
N TYR A 21 1.18 3.97 6.87
CA TYR A 21 1.51 5.36 6.54
C TYR A 21 1.56 5.57 5.03
N HIS A 22 2.29 4.73 4.29
CA HIS A 22 2.41 4.80 2.83
C HIS A 22 1.04 4.66 2.13
N LEU A 23 0.19 3.77 2.62
CA LEU A 23 -1.17 3.56 2.12
C LEU A 23 -2.16 4.67 2.51
N GLY A 24 -1.71 5.67 3.27
CA GLY A 24 -2.51 6.81 3.72
C GLY A 24 -3.46 6.50 4.87
N TRP A 25 -3.18 5.42 5.62
CA TRP A 25 -3.98 4.96 6.76
C TRP A 25 -3.39 5.37 8.11
N ALA A 26 -2.15 5.85 8.15
CA ALA A 26 -1.50 6.36 9.36
C ALA A 26 -0.75 7.69 9.10
N ASP A 27 -0.58 8.50 10.16
CA ASP A 27 0.23 9.72 10.18
C ASP A 27 1.71 9.43 10.50
N GLU A 28 2.58 10.46 10.58
CA GLU A 28 4.01 10.24 10.86
C GLU A 28 4.28 9.68 12.27
N GLN A 29 3.28 9.66 13.14
CA GLN A 29 3.34 9.06 14.48
C GLN A 29 2.68 7.67 14.50
N LEU A 30 2.42 7.08 13.33
CA LEU A 30 1.79 5.77 13.12
C LEU A 30 0.36 5.67 13.70
N ARG A 31 -0.30 6.81 13.91
CA ARG A 31 -1.69 6.84 14.39
C ARG A 31 -2.66 6.82 13.21
N PRO A 32 -3.83 6.15 13.33
CA PRO A 32 -4.80 6.08 12.25
C PRO A 32 -5.21 7.46 11.73
N THR A 33 -5.18 7.63 10.41
CA THR A 33 -5.63 8.85 9.73
C THR A 33 -6.30 8.51 8.40
N HIS A 34 -6.87 9.51 7.74
CA HIS A 34 -7.46 9.36 6.42
C HIS A 34 -6.94 10.44 5.47
N THR A 35 -5.75 10.18 4.90
CA THR A 35 -5.15 11.05 3.88
C THR A 35 -5.48 10.58 2.47
N PRO A 36 -5.44 11.47 1.46
CA PRO A 36 -5.63 11.08 0.06
C PRO A 36 -4.71 9.93 -0.34
N ALA A 37 -5.30 8.78 -0.69
CA ALA A 37 -4.58 7.59 -1.14
C ALA A 37 -4.61 7.46 -2.67
N GLY A 38 -3.87 6.51 -3.22
CA GLY A 38 -3.87 6.21 -4.65
C GLY A 38 -5.27 5.84 -5.17
N LYS A 39 -5.48 6.02 -6.48
CA LYS A 39 -6.78 5.77 -7.16
C LYS A 39 -7.20 4.30 -7.18
N ARG A 40 -6.29 3.36 -6.84
CA ARG A 40 -6.53 1.91 -6.82
C ARG A 40 -7.13 1.37 -8.12
N ILE A 41 -6.69 1.90 -9.26
CA ILE A 41 -7.20 1.51 -10.57
C ILE A 41 -6.82 0.05 -10.88
N ARG A 42 -5.56 -0.35 -10.58
CA ARG A 42 -5.05 -1.70 -10.87
C ARG A 42 -5.86 -2.83 -10.21
N PRO A 43 -6.16 -2.81 -8.89
CA PRO A 43 -6.98 -3.84 -8.28
C PRO A 43 -8.41 -3.83 -8.83
N VAL A 44 -9.00 -2.66 -9.11
CA VAL A 44 -10.34 -2.57 -9.72
C VAL A 44 -10.35 -3.23 -11.10
N PHE A 45 -9.36 -2.97 -11.94
CA PHE A 45 -9.22 -3.64 -13.24
C PHE A 45 -9.11 -5.15 -13.09
N CYS A 46 -8.30 -5.65 -12.15
CA CYS A 46 -8.18 -7.09 -11.89
C CYS A 46 -9.55 -7.74 -11.55
N LEU A 47 -10.34 -7.10 -10.69
CA LEU A 47 -11.67 -7.57 -10.33
C LEU A 47 -12.64 -7.55 -11.52
N LEU A 48 -12.68 -6.43 -12.26
CA LEU A 48 -13.56 -6.29 -13.42
C LEU A 48 -13.19 -7.24 -14.56
N THR A 49 -11.90 -7.51 -14.77
CA THR A 49 -11.46 -8.52 -15.74
C THR A 49 -11.92 -9.92 -15.34
N CYS A 50 -11.90 -10.26 -14.05
CA CYS A 50 -12.44 -11.54 -13.58
C CYS A 50 -13.94 -11.66 -13.89
N GLU A 51 -14.75 -10.63 -13.61
CA GLU A 51 -16.18 -10.62 -13.96
C GLU A 51 -16.40 -10.70 -15.47
N ALA A 52 -15.64 -9.93 -16.25
CA ALA A 52 -15.76 -9.90 -17.70
C ALA A 52 -15.45 -11.25 -18.36
N CYS A 53 -14.60 -12.07 -17.73
CA CYS A 53 -14.30 -13.44 -18.15
C CYS A 53 -15.31 -14.47 -17.61
N GLY A 54 -16.38 -14.06 -16.91
CA GLY A 54 -17.41 -14.93 -16.36
C GLY A 54 -17.11 -15.53 -14.99
N GLY A 55 -16.07 -15.05 -14.30
CA GLY A 55 -15.73 -15.48 -12.93
C GLY A 55 -16.45 -14.66 -11.85
N ASP A 56 -16.46 -15.16 -10.60
CA ASP A 56 -16.86 -14.37 -9.43
C ASP A 56 -15.68 -13.53 -8.94
N TRP A 57 -15.79 -12.21 -9.06
CA TRP A 57 -14.74 -11.26 -8.64
C TRP A 57 -14.28 -11.43 -7.20
N ARG A 58 -15.12 -11.97 -6.31
CA ARG A 58 -14.74 -12.22 -4.91
C ARG A 58 -13.56 -13.19 -4.83
N GLN A 59 -13.47 -14.14 -5.77
CA GLN A 59 -12.35 -15.07 -5.86
C GLN A 59 -11.05 -14.39 -6.32
N ALA A 60 -11.14 -13.25 -7.01
CA ALA A 60 -10.01 -12.45 -7.45
C ALA A 60 -9.52 -11.43 -6.40
N LEU A 61 -10.17 -11.31 -5.24
CA LEU A 61 -9.76 -10.38 -4.17
C LEU A 61 -8.31 -10.57 -3.70
N PRO A 62 -7.78 -11.80 -3.51
CA PRO A 62 -6.38 -12.01 -3.17
C PRO A 62 -5.44 -11.51 -4.27
N ALA A 63 -5.75 -11.82 -5.54
CA ALA A 63 -4.95 -11.38 -6.68
C ALA A 63 -4.95 -9.85 -6.83
N ALA A 64 -6.12 -9.21 -6.74
CA ALA A 64 -6.24 -7.75 -6.77
C ALA A 64 -5.44 -7.10 -5.63
N SER A 65 -5.50 -7.66 -4.43
CA SER A 65 -4.72 -7.16 -3.28
C SER A 65 -3.22 -7.32 -3.51
N ALA A 66 -2.78 -8.46 -4.05
CA ALA A 66 -1.37 -8.70 -4.37
C ALA A 66 -0.83 -7.72 -5.42
N VAL A 67 -1.61 -7.44 -6.48
CA VAL A 67 -1.24 -6.44 -7.50
C VAL A 67 -1.04 -5.05 -6.89
N GLU A 68 -1.93 -4.64 -5.99
CA GLU A 68 -1.81 -3.34 -5.31
C GLU A 68 -0.59 -3.33 -4.36
N PHE A 69 -0.30 -4.41 -3.63
CA PHE A 69 0.89 -4.46 -2.78
C PHE A 69 2.19 -4.45 -3.58
N LEU A 70 2.25 -5.19 -4.68
CA LEU A 70 3.41 -5.16 -5.57
C LEU A 70 3.63 -3.75 -6.15
N HIS A 71 2.55 -3.04 -6.48
CA HIS A 71 2.65 -1.66 -6.91
C HIS A 71 3.18 -0.73 -5.81
N ASN A 72 2.68 -0.83 -4.57
CA ASN A 72 3.16 0.03 -3.49
C ASN A 72 4.60 -0.34 -3.06
N PHE A 73 4.98 -1.61 -3.15
CA PHE A 73 6.36 -2.06 -3.02
C PHE A 73 7.27 -1.32 -4.00
N SER A 74 6.91 -1.30 -5.30
CA SER A 74 7.72 -0.61 -6.30
C SER A 74 7.83 0.88 -5.97
N LEU A 75 6.73 1.55 -5.61
CA LEU A 75 6.76 2.98 -5.29
C LEU A 75 7.69 3.33 -4.12
N ILE A 76 7.74 2.49 -3.07
CA ILE A 76 8.64 2.71 -1.93
C ILE A 76 10.10 2.55 -2.37
N HIS A 77 10.38 1.57 -3.23
CA HIS A 77 11.73 1.35 -3.77
C HIS A 77 12.14 2.44 -4.75
N ASP A 78 11.25 2.83 -5.68
CA ASP A 78 11.43 3.95 -6.60
C ASP A 78 11.74 5.24 -5.81
N ASP A 79 11.01 5.50 -4.71
CA ASP A 79 11.27 6.66 -3.86
C ASP A 79 12.72 6.70 -3.33
N ILE A 80 13.28 5.54 -2.98
CA ILE A 80 14.66 5.41 -2.48
C ILE A 80 15.67 5.55 -3.63
N GLU A 81 15.44 4.86 -4.73
CA GLU A 81 16.31 4.85 -5.91
C GLU A 81 16.42 6.24 -6.54
N ASP A 82 15.30 6.96 -6.65
CA ASP A 82 15.22 8.31 -7.23
C ASP A 82 15.53 9.42 -6.22
N GLN A 83 15.73 9.08 -4.94
CA GLN A 83 15.89 10.05 -3.85
C GLN A 83 14.72 11.04 -3.73
N ASP A 84 13.51 10.58 -4.05
CA ASP A 84 12.28 11.36 -3.92
C ASP A 84 11.90 11.50 -2.43
N ALA A 85 12.09 12.70 -1.88
CA ALA A 85 11.75 12.98 -0.48
C ALA A 85 10.23 13.10 -0.24
N THR A 86 9.43 13.25 -1.30
CA THR A 86 7.98 13.47 -1.18
C THR A 86 7.19 12.68 -2.23
N ARG A 87 6.05 12.11 -1.82
CA ARG A 87 5.09 11.45 -2.71
C ARG A 87 3.67 11.88 -2.34
N ARG A 88 2.91 12.31 -3.36
CA ARG A 88 1.52 12.79 -3.20
C ARG A 88 1.37 13.89 -2.13
N GLY A 89 2.36 14.77 -2.03
CA GLY A 89 2.38 15.88 -1.08
C GLY A 89 2.71 15.50 0.37
N ARG A 90 3.20 14.27 0.62
CA ARG A 90 3.65 13.80 1.95
C ARG A 90 5.10 13.34 1.88
N PRO A 91 5.88 13.42 2.97
CA PRO A 91 7.20 12.80 3.05
C PRO A 91 7.12 11.30 2.72
N THR A 92 8.10 10.79 1.98
CA THR A 92 8.21 9.35 1.68
C THR A 92 8.63 8.57 2.93
N VAL A 93 8.46 7.25 2.91
CA VAL A 93 8.81 6.38 4.06
C VAL A 93 10.30 6.52 4.40
N TRP A 94 11.17 6.48 3.39
CA TRP A 94 12.61 6.59 3.61
C TRP A 94 13.04 7.99 4.05
N ALA A 95 12.33 9.04 3.64
CA ALA A 95 12.63 10.40 4.08
C ALA A 95 12.33 10.63 5.57
N LEU A 96 11.35 9.89 6.13
CA LEU A 96 10.98 9.97 7.54
C LEU A 96 11.82 9.05 8.43
N TRP A 97 12.03 7.80 8.00
CA TRP A 97 12.59 6.75 8.85
C TRP A 97 13.91 6.15 8.31
N GLY A 98 14.43 6.68 7.21
CA GLY A 98 15.66 6.20 6.60
C GLY A 98 15.50 4.90 5.80
N VAL A 99 16.64 4.39 5.35
CA VAL A 99 16.80 3.06 4.78
C VAL A 99 17.47 2.18 5.85
N PRO A 100 17.08 0.91 6.02
CA PRO A 100 17.74 -0.01 6.95
C PRO A 100 19.25 -0.15 6.74
#